data_AF-M1BDV3-F1
#
_entry.id   AF-M1BDV3-F1
#
_cell.length_a   1.000
_cell.length_b   1.000
_cell.length_c   1.000
_cell.angle_alpha   90.00
_cell.angle_beta   90.00
_cell.angle_gamma   90.00
#
_symmetry.space_group_name_H-M   'P 1'
#
loop_
_entity.id
_entity.type
_entity.pdbx_description
1 polymer ?
#
loop_
_entity_poly.entity_id
_entity_poly.type
_entity_poly.pdbx_seq_one_letter_code
_entity_poly.pdbx_strand_id
1 'polypeptide(L)'
;MEKPVVILIFTTVIMNLECLVQSDASTHRYKSGDDVPFYANKVGPYFNPSETYAYFDLPFCQPDNLEKKKESFGEALNGDHLTFAPYKLEFLADKDAKVICKKRLTKEEVAQFRTAVALDYYVQMYYDDLPIWAFLGKVDKDGIDDPNEYRYHIYTFYQFEIYYHKDHVIEILVRVDPSFTADVTNDEEVDIEFLYTVVWKETNIPFEKRMDKYTSSSSLPHHLEIHWFSILNSHVTIFILMSCMGAIYLRVLRKDIYNLAQDEEFSDNQEETGWKSLHGDVFRYPKCKYLLSSALGCGTQMLAVVVVTLCLGVLGVFQPYDRGVLPTALVIIYAITSAVAGFSAVSFYHQLEGSNSV
;
A
#
# COMPACT_ATOMS: atom_id res chain seq x y z
N MET A 1 39.88 -7.75 25.60
CA MET A 1 38.86 -6.82 25.07
C MET A 1 37.76 -7.65 24.41
N GLU A 2 36.47 -7.58 24.72
CA GLU A 2 35.78 -6.61 25.57
C GLU A 2 34.31 -7.02 25.78
N LYS A 3 34.04 -8.25 26.27
CA LYS A 3 32.71 -8.61 26.81
C LYS A 3 32.15 -7.56 27.81
N PRO A 4 32.96 -6.94 28.70
CA PRO A 4 32.44 -5.87 29.54
C PRO A 4 32.09 -4.58 28.78
N VAL A 5 32.74 -4.26 27.65
CA VAL A 5 32.41 -3.05 26.88
C VAL A 5 31.23 -3.26 25.96
N VAL A 6 31.02 -4.47 25.42
CA VAL A 6 29.78 -4.79 24.69
C VAL A 6 28.56 -4.68 25.62
N ILE A 7 28.68 -5.14 26.87
CA ILE A 7 27.62 -5.00 27.88
C ILE A 7 27.45 -3.53 28.28
N LEU A 8 28.54 -2.79 28.47
CA LEU A 8 28.47 -1.36 28.79
C LEU A 8 27.76 -0.57 27.67
N ILE A 9 28.12 -0.82 26.40
CA ILE A 9 27.48 -0.19 25.23
C ILE A 9 25.99 -0.54 25.17
N PHE A 10 25.62 -1.82 25.33
CA PHE A 10 24.22 -2.24 25.33
C PHE A 10 23.42 -1.61 26.49
N THR A 11 23.99 -1.54 27.70
CA THR A 11 23.34 -0.91 28.85
C THR A 11 23.22 0.61 28.70
N THR A 12 24.22 1.29 28.13
CA THR A 12 24.12 2.73 27.84
C THR A 12 23.13 3.05 26.72
N VAL A 13 22.95 2.16 25.73
CA VAL A 13 21.93 2.33 24.68
C VAL A 13 20.52 2.13 25.26
N ILE A 14 20.34 1.22 26.21
CA ILE A 14 19.05 0.99 26.88
C ILE A 14 18.73 2.11 27.90
N MET A 15 19.72 2.62 28.64
CA MET A 15 19.51 3.72 29.61
C MET A 15 19.29 5.10 28.96
N ASN A 16 19.78 5.34 27.74
CA ASN A 16 19.46 6.55 26.99
C ASN A 16 18.09 6.48 26.28
N LEU A 17 17.36 5.36 26.41
CA LEU A 17 16.00 5.21 25.90
C LEU A 17 14.95 5.70 26.91
N GLU A 18 15.34 6.04 28.15
CA GLU A 18 14.51 6.72 29.13
C GLU A 18 14.88 8.20 29.21
N CYS A 19 14.64 8.95 28.13
CA CYS A 19 14.75 10.41 28.15
C CYS A 19 13.45 11.04 27.64
N LEU A 20 12.83 11.83 28.52
CA LEU A 20 11.66 12.69 28.34
C LEU A 20 10.46 12.04 27.64
N VAL A 21 9.46 11.62 28.43
CA VAL A 21 8.07 11.51 27.94
C VAL A 21 7.57 12.93 27.67
N GLN A 22 7.93 13.45 26.50
CA GLN A 22 7.32 14.61 25.89
C GLN A 22 6.19 14.05 25.02
N SER A 23 4.96 14.55 25.22
CA SER A 23 3.88 14.37 24.26
C SER A 23 4.41 14.85 22.91
N ASP A 24 4.62 13.94 21.98
CA ASP A 24 5.05 14.27 20.61
C ASP A 24 4.21 13.46 19.62
N ALA A 25 4.07 14.00 18.40
CA ALA A 25 3.42 13.36 17.27
C ALA A 25 3.99 11.96 16.97
N SER A 26 5.25 11.69 17.34
CA SER A 26 5.87 10.36 17.22
C SER A 26 5.39 9.33 18.25
N THR A 27 4.84 9.79 19.38
CA THR A 27 4.35 8.93 20.48
C THR A 27 2.83 8.78 20.47
N HIS A 28 2.13 9.53 19.62
CA HIS A 28 0.66 9.59 19.53
C HIS A 28 -0.03 9.90 20.86
N ARG A 29 0.65 10.63 21.76
CA ARG A 29 0.12 11.03 23.08
C ARG A 29 -0.11 12.52 23.10
N TYR A 30 -1.29 12.93 23.53
CA TYR A 30 -1.72 14.32 23.51
C TYR A 30 -2.32 14.74 24.85
N LYS A 31 -2.07 15.98 25.25
CA LYS A 31 -2.75 16.66 26.35
C LYS A 31 -3.89 17.49 25.80
N SER A 32 -4.86 17.79 26.64
CA SER A 32 -5.99 18.65 26.26
C SER A 32 -5.48 20.01 25.76
N GLY A 33 -5.92 20.40 24.57
CA GLY A 33 -5.51 21.62 23.87
C GLY A 33 -4.26 21.48 23.00
N ASP A 34 -3.59 20.32 22.98
CA ASP A 34 -2.44 20.10 22.09
C ASP A 34 -2.88 20.04 20.62
N ASP A 35 -2.03 20.58 19.75
CA ASP A 35 -2.21 20.49 18.30
C ASP A 35 -1.90 19.06 17.82
N VAL A 36 -2.91 18.40 17.25
CA VAL A 36 -2.77 17.07 16.66
C VAL A 36 -2.50 17.21 15.16
N PRO A 37 -1.51 16.49 14.59
CA PRO A 37 -1.20 16.58 13.17
C PRO A 37 -2.39 16.23 12.28
N PHE A 38 -2.78 17.14 11.40
CA PHE A 38 -3.82 16.94 10.41
C PHE A 38 -3.33 17.31 9.01
N TYR A 39 -3.29 16.33 8.11
CA TYR A 39 -2.80 16.48 6.76
C TYR A 39 -3.88 16.22 5.72
N ALA A 40 -3.99 17.10 4.72
CA ALA A 40 -4.70 16.84 3.49
C ALA A 40 -3.76 16.13 2.50
N ASN A 41 -4.23 15.06 1.86
CA ASN A 41 -3.41 14.23 0.99
C ASN A 41 -3.78 14.43 -0.49
N LYS A 42 -4.86 13.78 -0.91
CA LYS A 42 -5.21 13.69 -2.32
C LYS A 42 -6.71 13.61 -2.56
N VAL A 43 -7.10 13.90 -3.79
CA VAL A 43 -8.45 13.79 -4.31
C VAL A 43 -8.43 12.95 -5.58
N GLY A 44 -9.52 12.24 -5.87
CA GLY A 44 -9.60 11.47 -7.10
C GLY A 44 -10.97 10.82 -7.30
N PRO A 45 -11.27 10.37 -8.53
CA PRO A 45 -12.52 9.70 -8.85
C PRO A 45 -12.63 8.36 -8.12
N TYR A 46 -13.79 8.08 -7.51
CA TYR A 46 -14.02 6.84 -6.78
C TYR A 46 -13.92 5.59 -7.67
N PHE A 47 -14.37 5.68 -8.92
CA PHE A 47 -14.34 4.56 -9.88
C PHE A 47 -13.00 4.36 -10.60
N ASN A 48 -12.03 5.26 -10.42
CA ASN A 48 -10.69 5.12 -10.98
C ASN A 48 -9.61 5.47 -9.93
N PRO A 49 -9.36 4.58 -8.95
CA PRO A 49 -8.47 4.87 -7.82
C PRO A 49 -6.99 5.05 -8.21
N SER A 50 -6.60 4.71 -9.43
CA SER A 50 -5.25 4.93 -9.96
C SER A 50 -4.98 6.40 -10.31
N GLU A 51 -6.03 7.19 -10.50
CA GLU A 51 -5.95 8.61 -10.82
C GLU A 51 -6.11 9.42 -9.52
N THR A 52 -5.07 10.16 -9.14
CA THR A 52 -5.07 10.98 -7.92
C THR A 52 -4.39 12.32 -8.15
N TYR A 53 -4.95 13.37 -7.58
CA TYR A 53 -4.49 14.76 -7.63
C TYR A 53 -4.23 15.28 -6.22
N ALA A 54 -3.43 16.33 -6.06
CA ALA A 54 -3.22 16.93 -4.74
C ALA A 54 -4.52 17.58 -4.25
N TYR A 55 -4.72 17.61 -2.93
CA TYR A 55 -5.95 18.16 -2.35
C TYR A 55 -6.26 19.60 -2.82
N PHE A 56 -5.24 20.46 -2.90
CA PHE A 56 -5.37 21.85 -3.32
C PHE A 56 -5.31 22.07 -4.84
N ASP A 57 -5.28 21.00 -5.65
CA ASP A 57 -5.51 21.13 -7.10
C ASP A 57 -6.97 21.46 -7.41
N LEU A 58 -7.89 21.09 -6.49
CA LEU A 58 -9.26 21.56 -6.49
C LEU A 58 -9.36 22.91 -5.75
N PRO A 59 -10.33 23.77 -6.12
CA PRO A 59 -10.41 25.16 -5.66
C PRO A 59 -10.95 25.32 -4.21
N PHE A 60 -10.42 24.54 -3.27
CA PHE A 60 -10.68 24.65 -1.83
C PHE A 60 -10.01 25.89 -1.19
N CYS A 61 -10.26 26.08 0.11
CA CYS A 61 -9.61 27.08 0.94
C CYS A 61 -8.11 26.79 1.11
N GLN A 62 -7.26 27.44 0.32
CA GLN A 62 -5.81 27.33 0.47
C GLN A 62 -5.28 28.34 1.51
N PRO A 63 -4.44 27.93 2.48
CA PRO A 63 -3.78 28.86 3.39
C PRO A 63 -2.67 29.66 2.68
N ASP A 64 -2.40 30.89 3.14
CA ASP A 64 -1.38 31.78 2.55
C ASP A 64 0.03 31.16 2.51
N ASN A 65 0.36 30.35 3.51
CA ASN A 65 1.59 29.57 3.55
C ASN A 65 1.26 28.08 3.50
N LEU A 66 1.45 27.47 2.33
CA LEU A 66 1.22 26.04 2.12
C LEU A 66 2.42 25.25 2.63
N GLU A 67 2.42 24.95 3.93
CA GLU A 67 3.42 24.08 4.52
C GLU A 67 3.15 22.63 4.08
N LYS A 68 4.15 22.01 3.44
CA LYS A 68 4.13 20.61 3.06
C LYS A 68 4.90 19.78 4.09
N LYS A 69 4.36 18.63 4.47
CA LYS A 69 5.11 17.66 5.29
C LYS A 69 6.25 17.09 4.43
N LYS A 70 7.42 16.90 5.03
CA LYS A 70 8.47 16.11 4.37
C LYS A 70 8.02 14.65 4.33
N GLU A 71 7.81 14.15 3.12
CA GLU A 71 7.40 12.77 2.87
C GLU A 71 8.54 11.80 3.18
N SER A 72 8.18 10.69 3.84
CA SER A 72 9.03 9.51 3.92
C SER A 72 9.11 8.80 2.57
N PHE A 73 10.11 7.95 2.39
CA PHE A 73 10.25 7.14 1.17
C PHE A 73 8.99 6.31 0.86
N GLY A 74 8.33 5.78 1.90
CA GLY A 74 7.09 5.03 1.74
C GLY A 74 5.91 5.90 1.28
N GLU A 75 5.76 7.10 1.85
CA GLU A 75 4.74 8.07 1.43
C GLU A 75 4.97 8.52 -0.03
N ALA A 76 6.23 8.75 -0.42
CA ALA A 76 6.59 9.10 -1.80
C ALA A 76 6.27 7.97 -2.80
N LEU A 77 6.54 6.70 -2.45
CA LEU A 77 6.21 5.55 -3.30
C LEU A 77 4.69 5.34 -3.45
N ASN A 78 3.91 5.68 -2.41
CA ASN A 78 2.45 5.61 -2.46
C ASN A 78 1.80 6.79 -3.22
N GLY A 79 2.60 7.75 -3.66
CA GLY A 79 2.11 8.98 -4.29
C GLY A 79 1.29 9.83 -3.34
N ASP A 80 1.65 9.85 -2.05
CA ASP A 80 1.04 10.76 -1.09
C ASP A 80 1.59 12.18 -1.28
N HIS A 81 0.74 13.18 -1.08
CA HIS A 81 1.02 14.60 -1.21
C HIS A 81 0.58 15.35 0.05
N LEU A 82 1.32 15.17 1.14
CA LEU A 82 0.87 15.57 2.47
C LEU A 82 1.09 17.05 2.72
N THR A 83 0.00 17.78 2.89
CA THR A 83 -0.03 19.21 3.18
C THR A 83 -0.84 19.46 4.44
N PHE A 84 -0.51 20.49 5.23
CA PHE A 84 -1.29 20.76 6.43
C PHE A 84 -2.74 21.11 6.05
N ALA A 85 -3.69 20.42 6.68
CA ALA A 85 -5.10 20.63 6.42
C ALA A 85 -5.54 21.98 7.03
N PRO A 86 -6.52 22.68 6.43
CA PRO A 86 -6.96 24.00 6.91
C PRO A 86 -7.84 23.93 8.19
N TYR A 87 -8.02 22.74 8.76
CA TYR A 87 -8.83 22.50 9.96
C TYR A 87 -7.95 22.45 11.21
N LYS A 88 -8.35 23.14 12.28
CA LYS A 88 -7.64 23.11 13.57
C LYS A 88 -8.37 22.21 14.54
N LEU A 89 -7.90 20.96 14.69
CA LEU A 89 -8.50 19.92 15.53
C LEU A 89 -7.61 19.64 16.76
N GLU A 90 -7.65 20.55 17.73
CA GLU A 90 -6.89 20.41 18.99
C GLU A 90 -7.49 19.29 19.86
N PHE A 91 -6.64 18.56 20.59
CA PHE A 91 -7.04 17.41 21.38
C PHE A 91 -8.03 17.78 22.48
N LEU A 92 -9.16 17.09 22.57
CA LEU A 92 -10.26 17.35 23.53
C LEU A 92 -10.85 18.77 23.48
N ALA A 93 -10.75 19.44 22.34
CA ALA A 93 -11.39 20.74 22.11
C ALA A 93 -12.55 20.60 21.13
N ASP A 94 -13.78 20.59 21.65
CA ASP A 94 -15.00 20.64 20.83
C ASP A 94 -15.14 22.00 20.14
N LYS A 95 -15.67 22.01 18.93
CA LYS A 95 -15.86 23.22 18.13
C LYS A 95 -17.19 23.14 17.39
N ASP A 96 -18.02 24.15 17.57
CA ASP A 96 -19.30 24.26 16.88
C ASP A 96 -19.21 25.23 15.70
N ALA A 97 -19.47 24.72 14.50
CA ALA A 97 -19.65 25.48 13.26
C ALA A 97 -18.57 26.54 13.00
N LYS A 98 -17.30 26.12 13.03
CA LYS A 98 -16.15 26.99 12.76
C LYS A 98 -15.98 27.18 11.25
N VAL A 99 -15.88 28.43 10.83
CA VAL A 99 -15.62 28.81 9.43
C VAL A 99 -14.15 28.56 9.10
N ILE A 100 -13.89 27.88 7.99
CA ILE A 100 -12.56 27.71 7.41
C ILE A 100 -12.22 28.95 6.58
N CYS A 101 -13.02 29.18 5.55
CA CYS A 101 -12.94 30.36 4.69
C CYS A 101 -14.28 30.63 4.00
N LYS A 102 -14.43 31.88 3.56
CA LYS A 102 -15.47 32.30 2.61
C LYS A 102 -14.79 32.53 1.28
N LYS A 103 -15.27 31.88 0.23
CA LYS A 103 -14.69 31.97 -1.11
C LYS A 103 -15.79 32.20 -2.13
N ARG A 104 -15.57 33.16 -3.03
CA ARG A 104 -16.38 33.34 -4.21
C ARG A 104 -15.76 32.54 -5.34
N LEU A 105 -16.45 31.52 -5.80
CA LEU A 105 -15.96 30.66 -6.88
C LEU A 105 -16.16 31.33 -8.24
N THR A 106 -15.13 31.27 -9.09
CA THR A 106 -15.28 31.67 -10.49
C THR A 106 -16.01 30.59 -11.29
N LYS A 107 -16.45 30.93 -12.51
CA LYS A 107 -17.14 29.97 -13.39
C LYS A 107 -16.27 28.76 -13.71
N GLU A 108 -14.97 28.96 -13.88
CA GLU A 108 -14.01 27.88 -14.13
C GLU A 108 -13.87 26.97 -12.91
N GLU A 109 -13.81 27.54 -11.70
CA GLU A 109 -13.74 26.77 -10.45
C GLU A 109 -15.02 25.97 -10.19
N VAL A 110 -16.18 26.56 -10.48
CA VAL A 110 -17.48 25.87 -10.40
C VAL A 110 -17.53 24.71 -11.39
N ALA A 111 -17.05 24.90 -12.62
CA ALA A 111 -16.97 23.83 -13.60
C ALA A 111 -16.05 22.68 -13.15
N GLN A 112 -14.90 23.00 -12.53
CA GLN A 112 -14.00 21.98 -11.96
C GLN A 112 -14.68 21.17 -10.86
N PHE A 113 -15.37 21.82 -9.92
CA PHE A 113 -16.11 21.12 -8.87
C PHE A 113 -17.27 20.30 -9.45
N ARG A 114 -18.01 20.82 -10.43
CA ARG A 114 -19.08 20.09 -11.11
C ARG A 114 -18.55 18.80 -11.76
N THR A 115 -17.42 18.87 -12.46
CA THR A 115 -16.77 17.68 -13.04
C THR A 115 -16.32 16.69 -11.98
N ALA A 116 -15.74 17.17 -10.87
CA ALA A 116 -15.31 16.32 -9.77
C ALA A 116 -16.50 15.61 -9.10
N VAL A 117 -17.62 16.31 -8.88
CA VAL A 117 -18.85 15.71 -8.33
C VAL A 117 -19.48 14.72 -9.31
N ALA A 118 -19.48 15.01 -10.62
CA ALA A 118 -20.00 14.09 -11.63
C ALA A 118 -19.25 12.74 -11.68
N LEU A 119 -17.98 12.73 -11.27
CA LEU A 119 -17.11 11.54 -11.20
C LEU A 119 -17.01 10.94 -9.80
N ASP A 120 -17.88 11.36 -8.87
CA ASP A 120 -17.90 10.93 -7.47
C ASP A 120 -16.51 11.03 -6.80
N TYR A 121 -15.88 12.20 -6.91
CA TYR A 121 -14.56 12.42 -6.29
C TYR A 121 -14.61 12.23 -4.78
N TYR A 122 -13.62 11.51 -4.26
CA TYR A 122 -13.35 11.42 -2.84
C TYR A 122 -12.16 12.30 -2.46
N VAL A 123 -12.18 12.74 -1.21
CA VAL A 123 -11.11 13.45 -0.54
C VAL A 123 -10.49 12.50 0.47
N GLN A 124 -9.16 12.40 0.47
CA GLN A 124 -8.40 11.67 1.47
C GLN A 124 -7.58 12.63 2.35
N MET A 125 -7.73 12.49 3.66
CA MET A 125 -6.98 13.23 4.68
C MET A 125 -6.46 12.27 5.76
N TYR A 126 -5.56 12.75 6.61
CA TYR A 126 -4.95 11.97 7.68
C TYR A 126 -4.86 12.77 8.97
N TYR A 127 -5.50 12.27 10.02
CA TYR A 127 -5.46 12.88 11.35
C TYR A 127 -4.82 11.90 12.33
N ASP A 128 -3.73 12.29 12.99
CA ASP A 128 -2.94 11.37 13.84
C ASP A 128 -2.55 10.06 13.12
N ASP A 129 -2.20 10.17 11.83
CA ASP A 129 -1.95 9.09 10.87
C ASP A 129 -3.15 8.16 10.58
N LEU A 130 -4.34 8.45 11.11
CA LEU A 130 -5.57 7.74 10.77
C LEU A 130 -6.16 8.27 9.45
N PRO A 131 -6.39 7.41 8.45
CA PRO A 131 -6.94 7.84 7.17
C PRO A 131 -8.42 8.20 7.29
N ILE A 132 -8.81 9.23 6.58
CA ILE A 132 -10.18 9.72 6.49
C ILE A 132 -10.53 9.85 5.01
N TRP A 133 -11.70 9.36 4.65
CA TRP A 133 -12.28 9.57 3.33
C TRP A 133 -13.63 10.26 3.44
N ALA A 134 -13.88 11.22 2.57
CA ALA A 134 -15.16 11.89 2.43
C ALA A 134 -15.46 12.12 0.95
N PHE A 135 -16.71 12.02 0.54
CA PHE A 135 -17.12 12.44 -0.80
C PHE A 135 -17.15 13.96 -0.88
N LEU A 136 -16.79 14.49 -2.04
CA LEU A 136 -16.79 15.92 -2.31
C LEU A 136 -18.21 16.50 -2.39
N GLY A 137 -19.14 15.72 -2.94
CA GLY A 137 -20.49 16.16 -3.22
C GLY A 137 -21.42 14.99 -3.50
N LYS A 138 -22.61 15.31 -3.98
CA LYS A 138 -23.61 14.35 -4.46
C LYS A 138 -24.21 14.85 -5.77
N VAL A 139 -24.57 13.90 -6.63
CA VAL A 139 -25.42 14.16 -7.79
C VAL A 139 -26.84 13.78 -7.41
N ASP A 140 -27.75 14.75 -7.47
CA ASP A 140 -29.17 14.47 -7.29
C ASP A 140 -29.75 13.95 -8.61
N LYS A 141 -30.30 12.73 -8.56
CA LYS A 141 -30.83 11.99 -9.71
C LYS A 141 -32.34 11.78 -9.63
N ASP A 142 -33.02 12.45 -8.69
CA ASP A 142 -34.42 12.27 -8.32
C ASP A 142 -35.38 11.94 -9.50
N GLY A 143 -35.49 10.65 -9.84
CA GLY A 143 -36.42 10.12 -10.85
C GLY A 143 -36.24 10.61 -12.28
N ILE A 144 -35.10 11.22 -12.63
CA ILE A 144 -34.87 11.80 -13.95
C ILE A 144 -33.89 10.93 -14.75
N ASP A 145 -34.35 10.39 -15.88
CA ASP A 145 -33.54 9.60 -16.81
C ASP A 145 -32.66 10.50 -17.73
N ASP A 146 -32.98 11.79 -17.84
CA ASP A 146 -32.25 12.73 -18.69
C ASP A 146 -31.02 13.33 -17.97
N PRO A 147 -29.80 13.13 -18.50
CA PRO A 147 -28.57 13.60 -17.85
C PRO A 147 -28.42 15.12 -17.79
N ASN A 148 -29.25 15.87 -18.51
CA ASN A 148 -29.24 17.34 -18.54
C ASN A 148 -29.95 17.99 -17.34
N GLU A 149 -30.75 17.24 -16.57
CA GLU A 149 -31.45 17.76 -15.39
C GLU A 149 -30.77 17.40 -14.07
N TYR A 150 -29.62 16.70 -14.14
CA TYR A 150 -28.86 16.37 -12.95
C TYR A 150 -28.37 17.62 -12.23
N ARG A 151 -28.61 17.64 -10.92
CA ARG A 151 -28.12 18.71 -10.05
C ARG A 151 -26.88 18.27 -9.32
N TYR A 152 -25.86 19.11 -9.37
CA TYR A 152 -24.56 18.84 -8.78
C TYR A 152 -24.42 19.68 -7.52
N HIS A 153 -24.27 19.00 -6.39
CA HIS A 153 -24.16 19.65 -5.09
C HIS A 153 -22.82 19.29 -4.45
N ILE A 154 -22.06 20.30 -4.02
CA ILE A 154 -20.87 20.07 -3.19
C ILE A 154 -21.22 20.18 -1.71
N TYR A 155 -20.51 19.43 -0.88
CA TYR A 155 -20.64 19.53 0.57
C TYR A 155 -19.76 20.65 1.11
N THR A 156 -20.36 21.53 1.90
CA THR A 156 -19.67 22.70 2.47
C THR A 156 -19.41 22.57 3.96
N PHE A 157 -20.00 21.55 4.61
CA PHE A 157 -19.88 21.31 6.03
C PHE A 157 -19.39 19.89 6.34
N TYR A 158 -18.32 19.81 7.13
CA TYR A 158 -17.81 18.54 7.66
C TYR A 158 -17.90 18.49 9.19
N GLN A 159 -18.51 17.42 9.69
CA GLN A 159 -18.54 17.12 11.11
C GLN A 159 -17.52 16.03 11.42
N PHE A 160 -16.47 16.39 12.14
CA PHE A 160 -15.46 15.47 12.63
C PHE A 160 -15.90 14.91 13.98
N GLU A 161 -16.21 13.61 14.03
CA GLU A 161 -16.39 12.87 15.28
C GLU A 161 -15.09 12.14 15.60
N ILE A 162 -14.44 12.51 16.70
CA ILE A 162 -13.14 11.97 17.09
C ILE A 162 -13.30 11.16 18.37
N TYR A 163 -12.89 9.91 18.33
CA TYR A 163 -12.90 9.03 19.49
C TYR A 163 -11.51 8.95 20.10
N TYR A 164 -11.45 9.10 21.42
CA TYR A 164 -10.21 9.06 22.18
C TYR A 164 -10.29 8.06 23.34
N HIS A 165 -9.14 7.53 23.72
CA HIS A 165 -8.99 6.73 24.93
C HIS A 165 -7.77 7.26 25.69
N LYS A 166 -8.00 7.85 26.87
CA LYS A 166 -6.96 8.51 27.68
C LYS A 166 -6.29 9.65 26.89
N ASP A 167 -4.99 9.52 26.61
CA ASP A 167 -4.14 10.47 25.90
C ASP A 167 -3.96 10.13 24.41
N HIS A 168 -4.69 9.14 23.90
CA HIS A 168 -4.55 8.66 22.53
C HIS A 168 -5.80 8.91 21.67
N VAL A 169 -5.58 9.32 20.43
CA VAL A 169 -6.62 9.33 19.39
C VAL A 169 -6.77 7.91 18.85
N ILE A 170 -8.01 7.42 18.84
CA ILE A 170 -8.32 6.03 18.46
C ILE A 170 -9.00 5.97 17.11
N GLU A 171 -9.98 6.85 16.88
CA GLU A 171 -10.75 6.82 15.64
C GLU A 171 -11.19 8.23 15.26
N ILE A 172 -11.27 8.49 13.97
CA ILE A 172 -11.89 9.70 13.45
C ILE A 172 -12.87 9.33 12.35
N LEU A 173 -14.04 9.94 12.39
CA LEU A 173 -15.10 9.81 11.41
C LEU A 173 -15.49 11.18 10.90
N VAL A 174 -15.56 11.33 9.58
CA VAL A 174 -16.16 12.50 8.95
C VAL A 174 -17.59 12.16 8.58
N ARG A 175 -18.52 12.95 9.12
CA ARG A 175 -19.92 12.97 8.71
C ARG A 175 -20.18 14.20 7.88
N VAL A 176 -21.00 14.02 6.87
CA VAL A 176 -21.41 15.07 5.96
C VAL A 176 -22.92 15.17 6.05
N ASP A 177 -23.42 16.37 6.31
CA ASP A 177 -24.85 16.62 6.41
C ASP A 177 -25.39 17.02 5.02
N PRO A 178 -26.36 16.27 4.46
CA PRO A 178 -26.93 16.57 3.14
C PRO A 178 -27.68 17.90 3.06
N SER A 179 -27.93 18.56 4.20
CA SER A 179 -28.60 19.87 4.28
C SER A 179 -27.64 21.04 4.03
N PHE A 180 -26.34 20.84 4.22
CA PHE A 180 -25.30 21.85 4.02
C PHE A 180 -24.57 21.60 2.71
N THR A 181 -25.22 21.97 1.61
CA THR A 181 -24.68 21.86 0.27
C THR A 181 -24.72 23.18 -0.47
N ALA A 182 -23.80 23.36 -1.42
CA ALA A 182 -23.85 24.43 -2.40
C ALA A 182 -24.15 23.82 -3.78
N ASP A 183 -25.06 24.45 -4.52
CA ASP A 183 -25.38 24.06 -5.90
C ASP A 183 -24.32 24.62 -6.86
N VAL A 184 -23.71 23.73 -7.64
CA VAL A 184 -22.67 24.04 -8.63
C VAL A 184 -23.10 23.60 -10.03
N THR A 185 -24.41 23.45 -10.26
CA THR A 185 -24.96 22.96 -11.53
C THR A 185 -24.74 23.95 -12.68
N ASN A 186 -24.98 25.24 -12.42
CA ASN A 186 -24.89 26.31 -13.41
C ASN A 186 -23.49 26.93 -13.46
N ASP A 187 -23.07 27.42 -14.63
CA ASP A 187 -21.79 28.12 -14.84
C ASP A 187 -21.87 29.60 -14.37
N GLU A 188 -22.23 29.78 -13.11
CA GLU A 188 -22.37 31.07 -12.43
C GLU A 188 -21.38 31.18 -11.28
N GLU A 189 -21.10 32.41 -10.84
CA GLU A 189 -20.26 32.62 -9.66
C GLU A 189 -21.06 32.29 -8.40
N VAL A 190 -20.49 31.47 -7.53
CA VAL A 190 -21.17 31.00 -6.31
C VAL A 190 -20.34 31.39 -5.10
N ASP A 191 -20.96 32.09 -4.14
CA ASP A 191 -20.35 32.38 -2.84
C ASP A 191 -20.53 31.17 -1.91
N ILE A 192 -19.42 30.60 -1.47
CA ILE A 192 -19.40 29.39 -0.65
C ILE A 192 -18.67 29.66 0.67
N GLU A 193 -19.26 29.20 1.76
CA GLU A 193 -18.66 29.21 3.08
C GLU A 193 -18.39 27.77 3.52
N PHE A 194 -17.11 27.42 3.70
CA PHE A 194 -16.73 26.11 4.20
C PHE A 194 -16.68 26.13 5.71
N LEU A 195 -17.39 25.20 6.34
CA LEU A 195 -17.59 25.11 7.78
C LEU A 195 -17.21 23.73 8.29
N TYR A 196 -16.86 23.64 9.56
CA TYR A 196 -16.68 22.35 10.23
C TYR A 196 -17.06 22.40 11.70
N THR A 197 -17.42 21.23 12.22
CA THR A 197 -17.67 21.00 13.64
C THR A 197 -16.79 19.84 14.11
N VAL A 198 -16.39 19.89 15.37
CA VAL A 198 -15.54 18.88 16.02
C VAL A 198 -16.24 18.42 17.28
N VAL A 199 -16.44 17.11 17.40
CA VAL A 199 -17.06 16.48 18.56
C VAL A 199 -16.16 15.35 19.05
N TRP A 200 -15.68 15.46 20.28
CA TRP A 200 -14.88 14.44 20.94
C TRP A 200 -15.76 13.46 21.72
N LYS A 201 -15.46 12.16 21.59
CA LYS A 201 -16.19 11.08 22.27
C LYS A 201 -15.19 10.13 22.92
N GLU A 202 -15.44 9.72 24.15
CA GLU A 202 -14.58 8.75 24.83
C GLU A 202 -14.92 7.32 24.34
N THR A 203 -13.88 6.49 24.14
CA THR A 203 -14.01 5.07 23.80
C THR A 203 -13.16 4.20 24.73
N ASN A 204 -13.50 2.92 24.83
CA ASN A 204 -12.77 1.93 25.63
C ASN A 204 -11.80 1.06 24.79
N ILE A 205 -11.63 1.39 23.51
CA ILE A 205 -10.76 0.65 22.60
C ILE A 205 -9.29 1.02 22.89
N PRO A 206 -8.39 0.04 23.09
CA PRO A 206 -6.98 0.31 23.30
C PRO A 206 -6.30 0.77 22.01
N PHE A 207 -5.25 1.59 22.14
CA PHE A 207 -4.49 2.17 21.01
C PHE A 207 -4.00 1.12 19.99
N GLU A 208 -3.55 -0.05 20.45
CA GLU A 208 -3.04 -1.14 19.61
C GLU A 208 -4.07 -1.65 18.57
N LYS A 209 -5.37 -1.54 18.90
CA LYS A 209 -6.46 -2.00 18.04
C LYS A 209 -7.08 -0.89 17.18
N ARG A 210 -6.52 0.31 17.22
CA ARG A 210 -7.10 1.47 16.51
C ARG A 210 -7.21 1.24 15.00
N MET A 211 -6.31 0.44 14.43
CA MET A 211 -6.24 0.18 13.00
C MET A 211 -7.18 -0.95 12.50
N ASP A 212 -7.77 -1.73 13.42
CA ASP A 212 -8.63 -2.88 13.09
C ASP A 212 -9.88 -2.46 12.27
N LYS A 213 -10.40 -1.25 12.53
CA LYS A 213 -11.53 -0.70 11.78
C LYS A 213 -11.18 -0.43 10.32
N TYR A 214 -10.00 0.15 10.07
CA TYR A 214 -9.57 0.57 8.74
C TYR A 214 -9.17 -0.63 7.88
N THR A 215 -8.53 -1.64 8.49
CA THR A 215 -8.27 -2.92 7.81
C THR A 215 -9.57 -3.59 7.37
N SER A 216 -10.57 -3.65 8.25
CA SER A 216 -11.90 -4.22 7.93
C SER A 216 -12.69 -3.41 6.89
N SER A 217 -12.50 -2.09 6.82
CA SER A 217 -13.21 -1.21 5.87
C SER A 217 -12.54 -1.17 4.49
N SER A 218 -11.22 -1.36 4.43
CA SER A 218 -10.43 -1.46 3.20
C SER A 218 -10.83 -2.64 2.31
N SER A 219 -11.39 -3.69 2.91
CA SER A 219 -12.01 -4.83 2.22
C SER A 219 -13.42 -4.55 1.66
N LEU A 220 -13.70 -3.31 1.22
CA LEU A 220 -14.99 -2.95 0.63
C LEU A 220 -15.32 -3.86 -0.59
N PRO A 221 -16.54 -4.43 -0.70
CA PRO A 221 -16.78 -5.69 -1.41
C PRO A 221 -16.63 -5.65 -2.93
N HIS A 222 -16.75 -4.48 -3.56
CA HIS A 222 -16.83 -4.41 -5.03
C HIS A 222 -15.53 -4.78 -5.75
N HIS A 223 -14.36 -4.52 -5.17
CA HIS A 223 -13.09 -4.84 -5.82
C HIS A 223 -12.63 -6.29 -5.56
N LEU A 224 -12.92 -6.86 -4.38
CA LEU A 224 -12.56 -8.26 -4.08
C LEU A 224 -13.35 -9.24 -4.95
N GLU A 225 -14.63 -8.98 -5.22
CA GLU A 225 -15.46 -9.85 -6.06
C GLU A 225 -14.92 -10.02 -7.49
N ILE A 226 -14.21 -9.02 -8.01
CA ILE A 226 -13.66 -9.06 -9.36
C ILE A 226 -12.32 -9.82 -9.39
N HIS A 227 -11.53 -9.77 -8.32
CA HIS A 227 -10.22 -10.43 -8.27
C HIS A 227 -10.30 -11.96 -8.10
N TRP A 228 -11.23 -12.50 -7.29
CA TRP A 228 -11.31 -13.96 -7.10
C TRP A 228 -11.73 -14.69 -8.38
N PHE A 229 -12.54 -14.04 -9.23
CA PHE A 229 -12.90 -14.55 -10.54
C PHE A 229 -11.67 -14.70 -11.46
N SER A 230 -10.77 -13.70 -11.45
CA SER A 230 -9.50 -13.76 -12.19
C SER A 230 -8.54 -14.82 -11.64
N ILE A 231 -8.47 -14.97 -10.32
CA ILE A 231 -7.64 -16.01 -9.66
C ILE A 231 -8.12 -17.42 -10.03
N LEU A 232 -9.44 -17.65 -10.03
CA LEU A 232 -10.02 -18.93 -10.43
C LEU A 232 -9.73 -19.22 -11.90
N ASN A 233 -9.94 -18.23 -12.78
CA ASN A 233 -9.66 -18.37 -14.21
C ASN A 233 -8.17 -18.67 -14.50
N SER A 234 -7.26 -18.05 -13.75
CA SER A 234 -5.82 -18.33 -13.84
C SER A 234 -5.50 -19.77 -13.41
N HIS A 235 -6.07 -20.25 -12.29
CA HIS A 235 -5.88 -21.62 -11.83
C HIS A 235 -6.37 -22.64 -12.87
N VAL A 236 -7.57 -22.45 -13.42
CA VAL A 236 -8.13 -23.34 -14.45
C VAL A 236 -7.19 -23.40 -15.67
N THR A 237 -6.69 -22.26 -16.12
CA THR A 237 -5.76 -22.18 -17.25
C THR A 237 -4.45 -22.94 -16.97
N ILE A 238 -3.88 -22.78 -15.76
CA ILE A 238 -2.67 -23.49 -15.34
C ILE A 238 -2.90 -25.00 -15.33
N PHE A 239 -4.02 -25.47 -14.75
CA PHE A 239 -4.33 -26.90 -14.70
C PHE A 239 -4.54 -27.51 -16.09
N ILE A 240 -5.17 -26.79 -17.02
CA ILE A 240 -5.33 -27.24 -18.41
C ILE A 240 -3.96 -27.34 -19.09
N LEU A 241 -3.13 -26.31 -19.00
CA LEU A 241 -1.78 -26.32 -19.60
C LEU A 241 -0.90 -27.43 -19.02
N MET A 242 -0.92 -27.62 -17.70
CA MET A 242 -0.19 -28.69 -17.03
C MET A 242 -0.69 -30.08 -17.45
N SER A 243 -2.00 -30.25 -17.60
CA SER A 243 -2.59 -31.52 -18.06
C SER A 243 -2.22 -31.82 -19.52
N CYS A 244 -2.27 -30.81 -20.39
CA CYS A 244 -1.84 -30.94 -21.79
C CYS A 244 -0.35 -31.28 -21.90
N MET A 245 0.51 -30.56 -21.17
CA MET A 245 1.95 -30.81 -21.17
C MET A 245 2.27 -32.19 -20.60
N GLY A 246 1.60 -32.59 -19.51
CA GLY A 246 1.71 -33.92 -18.93
C GLY A 246 1.26 -35.03 -19.88
N ALA A 247 0.17 -34.83 -20.62
CA ALA A 247 -0.32 -35.79 -21.61
C ALA A 247 0.66 -35.94 -22.78
N ILE A 248 1.22 -34.83 -23.30
CA ILE A 248 2.25 -34.85 -24.34
C ILE A 248 3.50 -35.56 -23.83
N TYR A 249 3.97 -35.21 -22.63
CA TYR A 249 5.15 -35.82 -22.02
C TYR A 249 4.96 -37.33 -21.82
N LEU A 250 3.85 -37.76 -21.25
CA LEU A 250 3.54 -39.19 -21.07
C LEU A 250 3.39 -39.92 -22.40
N ARG A 251 2.84 -39.26 -23.42
CA ARG A 251 2.75 -39.83 -24.77
C ARG A 251 4.12 -40.02 -25.40
N VAL A 252 5.01 -39.03 -25.29
CA VAL A 252 6.38 -39.12 -25.76
C VAL A 252 7.13 -40.20 -24.98
N LEU A 253 7.04 -40.19 -23.65
CA LEU A 253 7.70 -41.16 -22.77
C LEU A 253 7.25 -42.59 -23.08
N ARG A 254 5.94 -42.85 -23.22
CA ARG A 254 5.44 -44.18 -23.59
C ARG A 254 5.92 -44.61 -24.96
N LYS A 255 5.95 -43.69 -25.94
CA LYS A 255 6.48 -43.96 -27.28
C LYS A 255 7.98 -44.29 -27.21
N ASP A 256 8.74 -43.55 -26.41
CA ASP A 256 10.18 -43.74 -26.27
C ASP A 256 10.51 -45.06 -25.54
N ILE A 257 9.75 -45.41 -24.48
CA ILE A 257 9.85 -46.71 -23.81
C ILE A 257 9.47 -47.86 -24.74
N TYR A 258 8.40 -47.71 -25.54
CA TYR A 258 8.00 -48.74 -26.51
C TYR A 258 9.08 -48.96 -27.57
N ASN A 259 9.63 -47.88 -28.12
CA ASN A 259 10.72 -47.95 -29.09
C ASN A 259 11.97 -48.61 -28.46
N LEU A 260 12.32 -48.27 -27.22
CA LEU A 260 13.43 -48.92 -26.50
C LEU A 260 13.22 -50.42 -26.31
N ALA A 261 12.01 -50.85 -25.96
CA ALA A 261 11.68 -52.27 -25.82
C ALA A 261 11.70 -53.02 -27.17
N GLN A 262 11.49 -52.31 -28.28
CA GLN A 262 11.57 -52.87 -29.63
C GLN A 262 13.01 -52.88 -30.17
N ASP A 263 13.82 -51.88 -29.81
CA ASP A 263 15.23 -51.76 -30.22
C ASP A 263 16.14 -52.78 -29.51
N GLU A 264 15.75 -53.34 -28.34
CA GLU A 264 16.46 -54.48 -27.71
C GLU A 264 16.42 -55.77 -28.56
N GLU A 265 15.46 -55.93 -29.48
CA GLU A 265 15.43 -57.04 -30.46
C GLU A 265 16.28 -56.77 -31.72
N PHE A 266 16.74 -55.52 -31.94
CA PHE A 266 17.51 -55.08 -33.11
C PHE A 266 18.94 -54.60 -32.74
N SER A 267 19.51 -55.17 -31.67
CA SER A 267 20.83 -54.82 -31.15
C SER A 267 21.97 -55.25 -32.09
N ASP A 268 22.25 -54.47 -33.14
CA ASP A 268 23.63 -54.36 -33.64
C ASP A 268 23.95 -53.14 -34.54
N ASN A 269 23.04 -52.21 -34.85
CA ASN A 269 23.38 -51.12 -35.81
C ASN A 269 22.70 -49.75 -35.61
N GLN A 270 22.13 -49.43 -34.45
CA GLN A 270 21.45 -48.13 -34.28
C GLN A 270 22.34 -47.11 -33.55
N GLU A 271 22.91 -46.16 -34.30
CA GLU A 271 23.60 -44.99 -33.77
C GLU A 271 22.69 -44.24 -32.78
N GLU A 272 23.17 -44.05 -31.54
CA GLU A 272 22.45 -43.35 -30.49
C GLU A 272 22.03 -41.93 -30.95
N THR A 273 20.73 -41.63 -30.93
CA THR A 273 20.21 -40.41 -31.55
C THR A 273 20.42 -39.17 -30.68
N GLY A 274 21.34 -38.29 -31.09
CA GLY A 274 21.42 -36.84 -30.82
C GLY A 274 21.40 -36.36 -29.36
N TRP A 275 20.22 -36.35 -28.72
CA TRP A 275 20.05 -35.90 -27.34
C TRP A 275 20.55 -36.92 -26.31
N LYS A 276 20.56 -38.21 -26.67
CA LYS A 276 21.17 -39.28 -25.85
C LYS A 276 22.70 -39.15 -25.81
N SER A 277 23.34 -38.76 -26.92
CA SER A 277 24.78 -38.42 -26.95
C SER A 277 25.11 -37.17 -26.12
N LEU A 278 24.10 -36.32 -25.84
CA LEU A 278 24.26 -35.11 -25.03
C LEU A 278 24.29 -35.39 -23.52
N HIS A 279 23.92 -36.60 -23.06
CA HIS A 279 23.94 -36.94 -21.63
C HIS A 279 25.34 -36.79 -21.01
N GLY A 280 26.40 -36.92 -21.81
CA GLY A 280 27.79 -36.64 -21.40
C GLY A 280 28.18 -35.15 -21.39
N ASP A 281 27.49 -34.30 -22.17
CA ASP A 281 27.76 -32.86 -22.31
C ASP A 281 26.90 -32.00 -21.35
N VAL A 282 25.84 -32.55 -20.76
CA VAL A 282 24.98 -31.88 -19.75
C VAL A 282 25.77 -31.50 -18.48
N PHE A 283 26.89 -32.16 -18.21
CA PHE A 283 27.77 -31.86 -17.08
C PHE A 283 28.91 -30.88 -17.42
N ARG A 284 28.89 -30.26 -18.61
CA ARG A 284 29.94 -29.31 -19.00
C ARG A 284 29.81 -28.00 -18.24
N TYR A 285 30.87 -27.64 -17.51
CA TYR A 285 30.85 -26.42 -16.71
C TYR A 285 30.69 -25.15 -17.55
N PRO A 286 29.93 -24.16 -17.08
CA PRO A 286 29.76 -22.89 -17.77
C PRO A 286 31.08 -22.12 -17.78
N LYS A 287 31.36 -21.43 -18.90
CA LYS A 287 32.59 -20.61 -19.06
C LYS A 287 32.68 -19.49 -18.00
N CYS A 288 31.54 -18.96 -17.56
CA CYS A 288 31.44 -17.85 -16.60
C CYS A 288 30.86 -18.30 -15.26
N LYS A 289 31.54 -19.22 -14.56
CA LYS A 289 31.09 -19.80 -13.28
C LYS A 289 30.81 -18.72 -12.21
N TYR A 290 31.68 -17.71 -12.10
CA TYR A 290 31.54 -16.62 -11.13
C TYR A 290 30.25 -15.81 -11.30
N LEU A 291 29.92 -15.46 -12.55
CA LEU A 291 28.73 -14.67 -12.86
C LEU A 291 27.45 -15.47 -12.58
N LEU A 292 27.45 -16.76 -12.97
CA LEU A 292 26.30 -17.64 -12.75
C LEU A 292 26.07 -17.87 -11.25
N SER A 293 27.12 -18.19 -10.49
CA SER A 293 27.03 -18.38 -9.04
C SER A 293 26.59 -17.11 -8.32
N SER A 294 27.09 -15.93 -8.73
CA SER A 294 26.64 -14.65 -8.19
C SER A 294 25.18 -14.36 -8.52
N ALA A 295 24.74 -14.63 -9.76
CA ALA A 295 23.35 -14.42 -10.18
C ALA A 295 22.38 -15.35 -9.43
N LEU A 296 22.75 -16.62 -9.26
CA LEU A 296 22.00 -17.58 -8.44
C LEU A 296 21.96 -17.13 -6.97
N GLY A 297 23.08 -16.61 -6.45
CA GLY A 297 23.14 -16.02 -5.12
C GLY A 297 22.12 -14.89 -4.91
N CYS A 298 22.16 -13.88 -5.78
CA CYS A 298 21.21 -12.77 -5.76
C CYS A 298 19.75 -13.25 -5.94
N GLY A 299 19.51 -14.21 -6.84
CA GLY A 299 18.19 -14.79 -7.06
C GLY A 299 17.64 -15.49 -5.81
N THR A 300 18.46 -16.30 -5.14
CA THR A 300 18.07 -16.96 -3.88
C THR A 300 17.82 -15.97 -2.74
N GLN A 301 18.60 -14.88 -2.66
CA GLN A 301 18.35 -13.80 -1.71
C GLN A 301 16.99 -13.15 -1.97
N MET A 302 16.70 -12.79 -3.22
CA MET A 302 15.44 -12.12 -3.56
C MET A 302 14.23 -13.01 -3.27
N LEU A 303 14.35 -14.31 -3.56
CA LEU A 303 13.33 -15.30 -3.18
C LEU A 303 13.15 -15.38 -1.65
N ALA A 304 14.24 -15.41 -0.89
CA ALA A 304 14.19 -15.44 0.57
C ALA A 304 13.52 -14.19 1.15
N VAL A 305 13.83 -13.00 0.62
CA VAL A 305 13.19 -11.74 1.01
C VAL A 305 11.68 -11.80 0.77
N VAL A 306 11.25 -12.27 -0.40
CA VAL A 306 9.82 -12.40 -0.74
C VAL A 306 9.13 -13.36 0.21
N VAL A 307 9.70 -14.55 0.45
CA VAL A 307 9.10 -15.56 1.33
C VAL A 307 9.00 -15.05 2.77
N VAL A 308 10.07 -14.47 3.33
CA VAL A 308 10.06 -13.92 4.69
C VAL A 308 9.04 -12.79 4.83
N THR A 309 8.98 -11.90 3.85
CA THR A 309 8.01 -10.78 3.86
C THR A 309 6.58 -11.30 3.80
N LEU A 310 6.30 -12.30 2.95
CA LEU A 310 4.97 -12.93 2.88
C LEU A 310 4.61 -13.63 4.20
N CYS A 311 5.54 -14.38 4.80
CA CYS A 311 5.31 -15.02 6.09
C CYS A 311 4.99 -14.00 7.20
N LEU A 312 5.74 -12.89 7.28
CA LEU A 312 5.48 -11.82 8.23
C LEU A 312 4.14 -11.12 7.97
N GLY A 313 3.76 -10.97 6.70
CA GLY A 313 2.44 -10.47 6.30
C GLY A 313 1.30 -11.38 6.76
N VAL A 314 1.41 -12.70 6.57
CA VAL A 314 0.41 -13.68 7.05
C VAL A 314 0.32 -13.71 8.57
N LEU A 315 1.43 -13.50 9.28
CA LEU A 315 1.45 -13.39 10.74
C LEU A 315 0.88 -12.05 11.26
N GLY A 316 0.51 -11.12 10.37
CA GLY A 316 -0.09 -9.84 10.73
C GLY A 316 0.88 -8.82 11.31
N VAL A 317 2.19 -8.97 11.08
CA VAL A 317 3.22 -8.04 11.58
C VAL A 317 3.14 -6.68 10.87
N PHE A 318 2.67 -6.66 9.62
CA PHE A 318 2.49 -5.44 8.84
C PHE A 318 1.02 -5.02 8.85
N GLN A 319 0.71 -3.92 9.54
CA GLN A 319 -0.57 -3.24 9.37
C GLN A 319 -0.51 -2.41 8.08
N PRO A 320 -1.48 -2.51 7.16
CA PRO A 320 -1.43 -1.87 5.84
C PRO A 320 -1.42 -0.34 5.88
N TYR A 321 -1.84 0.24 7.00
CA TYR A 321 -1.96 1.69 7.19
C TYR A 321 -0.86 2.28 8.08
N ASP A 322 0.01 1.45 8.67
CA ASP A 322 1.18 1.93 9.39
C ASP A 322 2.26 2.34 8.39
N ARG A 323 2.38 3.64 8.19
CA ARG A 323 3.24 4.23 7.17
C ARG A 323 4.71 3.95 7.47
N GLY A 324 5.43 3.49 6.45
CA GLY A 324 6.89 3.33 6.52
C GLY A 324 7.38 2.05 7.21
N VAL A 325 6.52 1.29 7.90
CA VAL A 325 6.93 0.05 8.57
C VAL A 325 7.37 -1.00 7.54
N LEU A 326 6.58 -1.20 6.48
CA LEU A 326 6.88 -2.16 5.41
C LEU A 326 8.20 -1.86 4.67
N PRO A 327 8.47 -0.66 4.14
CA PRO A 327 9.74 -0.36 3.49
C PRO A 327 10.94 -0.45 4.45
N THR A 328 10.78 -0.04 5.72
CA THR A 328 11.84 -0.17 6.73
C THR A 328 12.15 -1.65 7.01
N ALA A 329 11.12 -2.46 7.18
CA ALA A 329 11.27 -3.91 7.37
C ALA A 329 11.90 -4.58 6.15
N LEU A 330 11.54 -4.18 4.92
CA LEU A 330 12.17 -4.69 3.70
C LEU A 330 13.68 -4.42 3.67
N VAL A 331 14.12 -3.23 4.07
CA VAL A 331 15.56 -2.90 4.16
C VAL A 331 16.26 -3.80 5.18
N ILE A 332 15.65 -4.01 6.35
CA ILE A 332 16.20 -4.87 7.41
C ILE A 332 16.27 -6.33 6.95
N ILE A 333 15.19 -6.86 6.36
CA ILE A 333 15.11 -8.24 5.84
C ILE A 333 16.13 -8.43 4.70
N TYR A 334 16.26 -7.46 3.80
CA TYR A 334 17.25 -7.49 2.74
C TYR A 334 18.69 -7.55 3.28
N ALA A 335 18.99 -6.76 4.31
CA ALA A 335 20.30 -6.78 4.96
C ALA A 335 20.59 -8.14 5.63
N ILE A 336 19.62 -8.72 6.35
CA ILE A 336 19.79 -10.02 7.03
C ILE A 336 19.94 -11.17 6.02
N THR A 337 19.16 -11.15 4.94
CA THR A 337 19.19 -12.19 3.90
C THR A 337 20.43 -12.14 3.00
N SER A 338 21.25 -11.09 3.08
CA SER A 338 22.53 -11.01 2.35
C SER A 338 23.49 -12.16 2.66
N ALA A 339 23.43 -12.71 3.88
CA ALA A 339 24.20 -13.89 4.27
C ALA A 339 23.80 -15.14 3.45
N VAL A 340 22.51 -15.28 3.13
CA VAL A 340 21.99 -16.37 2.29
C VAL A 340 22.54 -16.24 0.88
N ALA A 341 22.62 -15.01 0.35
CA ALA A 341 23.19 -14.73 -0.97
C ALA A 341 24.66 -15.17 -1.07
N GLY A 342 25.46 -14.84 -0.05
CA GLY A 342 26.86 -15.23 0.03
C GLY A 342 27.04 -16.74 0.14
N PHE A 343 26.25 -17.39 1.01
CA PHE A 343 26.31 -18.84 1.19
C PHE A 343 25.91 -19.60 -0.08
N SER A 344 24.82 -19.22 -0.74
CA SER A 344 24.35 -19.90 -1.96
C SER A 344 25.31 -19.65 -3.13
N ALA A 345 25.81 -18.43 -3.31
CA ALA A 345 26.81 -18.13 -4.35
C ALA A 345 28.07 -18.99 -4.19
N VAL A 346 28.62 -19.08 -2.98
CA VAL A 346 29.82 -19.88 -2.69
C VAL A 346 29.53 -21.38 -2.82
N SER A 347 28.38 -21.85 -2.34
CA SER A 347 27.97 -23.25 -2.45
C SER A 347 27.83 -23.70 -3.91
N PHE A 348 27.11 -22.92 -4.74
CA PHE A 348 26.99 -23.20 -6.18
C PHE A 348 28.33 -23.09 -6.91
N TYR A 349 29.18 -22.16 -6.51
CA TYR A 349 30.54 -22.05 -7.06
C TYR A 349 31.38 -23.31 -6.79
N HIS A 350 31.33 -23.84 -5.56
CA HIS A 350 32.01 -25.10 -5.22
C HIS A 350 31.42 -26.32 -5.92
N GLN A 351 30.09 -26.39 -6.05
CA GLN A 351 29.41 -27.48 -6.78
C GLN A 351 29.78 -27.52 -8.28
N LEU A 352 30.12 -26.37 -8.87
CA LEU A 352 30.57 -26.26 -10.26
C LEU A 352 32.09 -26.49 -10.44
N GLU A 353 32.74 -27.20 -9.51
CA GLU A 353 34.20 -27.40 -9.46
C GLU A 353 34.96 -26.06 -9.62
N GLY A 354 34.59 -25.07 -8.83
CA GLY A 354 35.32 -23.80 -8.72
C GLY A 354 36.68 -23.92 -8.01
N SER A 355 37.09 -25.10 -7.57
CA SER A 355 38.28 -25.31 -6.73
C SER A 355 39.59 -25.57 -7.46
N ASN A 356 39.66 -25.43 -8.78
CA ASN A 356 40.91 -25.56 -9.54
C ASN A 356 41.19 -24.29 -10.35
N SER A 357 41.61 -23.24 -9.66
CA SER A 357 42.48 -22.23 -10.26
C SER A 357 43.85 -22.87 -10.54
N VAL A 358 44.19 -23.05 -11.82
CA VAL A 358 45.60 -23.03 -12.28
C VAL A 358 46.05 -21.59 -12.33
#